data_AF-A0A2S7WNT4-F1
#
_entry.id   AF-A0A2S7WNT4-F1
#
_cell.length_a   1.000
_cell.length_b   1.000
_cell.length_c   1.000
_cell.angle_alpha   90.00
_cell.angle_beta   90.00
_cell.angle_gamma   90.00
#
_symmetry.space_group_name_H-M   'P 1'
#
loop_
_entity.id
_entity.type
_entity.pdbx_description
1 polymer ?
#
loop_
_entity_poly.entity_id
_entity_poly.type
_entity_poly.pdbx_seq_one_letter_code
_entity_poly.pdbx_strand_id
1 'polypeptide(L)'
;MKNIIILLFFTISFSSNSQNIEIKNASWFNGIKFQKENIFIKNGKFTFYKPDTIHKIINLNDKFILPPYGETHTHNLSNNYGIDYLLKEYKNQGILYIQVLGGSQKGEE
;
A
#
# COMPACT_ATOMS: atom_id res chain seq x y z
N MET A 1 -54.15 13.95 4.96
CA MET A 1 -53.04 13.46 5.80
C MET A 1 -51.90 13.09 4.88
N LYS A 2 -50.78 13.83 4.91
CA LYS A 2 -49.66 13.68 3.96
C LYS A 2 -48.63 12.73 4.59
N ASN A 3 -48.54 11.51 4.09
CA ASN A 3 -47.57 10.53 4.58
C ASN A 3 -46.19 10.91 4.03
N ILE A 4 -45.29 11.35 4.91
CA ILE A 4 -43.87 11.57 4.59
C ILE A 4 -43.15 10.22 4.73
N ILE A 5 -42.65 9.71 3.61
CA ILE A 5 -41.74 8.55 3.58
C ILE A 5 -40.32 9.10 3.81
N ILE A 6 -39.70 8.70 4.92
CA ILE A 6 -38.29 8.99 5.20
C ILE A 6 -37.47 7.82 4.68
N LEU A 7 -36.67 8.04 3.62
CA LEU A 7 -35.62 7.11 3.20
C LEU A 7 -34.37 7.32 4.07
N LEU A 8 -34.06 6.34 4.92
CA LEU A 8 -32.76 6.26 5.59
C LEU A 8 -31.73 5.64 4.64
N PHE A 9 -30.78 6.45 4.16
CA PHE A 9 -29.58 5.96 3.51
C PHE A 9 -28.57 5.52 4.58
N PHE A 10 -28.46 4.22 4.83
CA PHE A 10 -27.35 3.66 5.59
C PHE A 10 -26.11 3.62 4.68
N THR A 11 -25.19 4.58 4.86
CA THR A 11 -23.84 4.46 4.31
C THR A 11 -23.07 3.46 5.16
N ILE A 12 -22.83 2.26 4.62
CA ILE A 12 -21.94 1.28 5.25
C ILE A 12 -20.51 1.79 5.07
N SER A 13 -19.97 2.42 6.11
CA SER A 13 -18.54 2.73 6.18
C SER A 13 -17.78 1.44 6.45
N PHE A 14 -17.14 0.88 5.42
CA PHE A 14 -16.16 -0.19 5.59
C PHE A 14 -14.93 0.38 6.32
N SER A 15 -14.97 0.35 7.65
CA SER A 15 -13.78 0.55 8.47
C SER A 15 -12.95 -0.74 8.41
N SER A 16 -12.10 -0.85 7.39
CA SER A 16 -10.90 -1.68 7.51
C SER A 16 -10.21 -1.23 8.80
N ASN A 17 -10.17 -2.10 9.82
CA ASN A 17 -9.49 -1.82 11.08
C ASN A 17 -7.98 -1.89 10.83
N SER A 18 -7.49 -0.88 10.11
CA SER A 18 -6.09 -0.74 9.78
C SER A 18 -5.36 -0.37 11.06
N GLN A 19 -4.44 -1.23 11.46
CA GLN A 19 -3.59 -0.98 12.61
C GLN A 19 -2.85 0.34 12.44
N ASN A 20 -2.97 1.21 13.42
CA ASN A 20 -2.02 2.30 13.63
C ASN A 20 -0.65 1.73 14.01
N ILE A 21 0.37 2.01 13.20
CA ILE A 21 1.73 1.49 13.39
C ILE A 21 2.68 2.67 13.62
N GLU A 22 3.58 2.55 14.58
CA GLU A 22 4.75 3.43 14.73
C GLU A 22 5.98 2.76 14.14
N ILE A 23 6.73 3.47 13.31
CA ILE A 23 7.99 2.99 12.72
C ILE A 23 9.14 3.79 13.33
N LYS A 24 10.03 3.10 14.05
CA LYS A 24 11.17 3.68 14.78
C LYS A 24 12.49 3.44 14.06
N ASN A 25 13.44 4.34 14.31
CA ASN A 25 14.83 4.27 13.85
C ASN A 25 14.91 3.99 12.34
N ALA A 26 14.12 4.74 11.58
CA ALA A 26 14.03 4.62 10.13
C ALA A 26 14.60 5.88 9.47
N SER A 27 15.25 5.69 8.32
CA SER A 27 15.63 6.77 7.42
C SER A 27 14.69 6.77 6.21
N TRP A 28 13.79 7.75 6.13
CA TRP A 28 12.79 7.85 5.06
C TRP A 28 13.31 8.70 3.90
N PHE A 29 13.12 8.22 2.67
CA PHE A 29 13.42 9.01 1.47
C PHE A 29 12.29 10.00 1.17
N ASN A 30 12.56 11.29 1.29
CA ASN A 30 11.55 12.34 1.04
C ASN A 30 11.43 12.76 -0.44
N GLY A 31 12.05 12.02 -1.36
CA GLY A 31 12.16 12.37 -2.78
C GLY A 31 13.48 13.06 -3.15
N ILE A 32 14.25 13.55 -2.16
CA ILE A 32 15.53 14.25 -2.39
C ILE A 32 16.65 13.59 -1.58
N LYS A 33 16.41 13.33 -0.30
CA LYS A 33 17.39 12.75 0.63
C LYS A 33 16.72 11.86 1.66
N PHE A 34 17.54 11.07 2.35
CA PHE A 34 17.11 10.31 3.51
C PHE A 34 17.12 11.20 4.75
N GLN A 35 16.06 11.13 5.55
CA GLN A 35 15.92 11.85 6.80
C GLN A 35 15.35 10.95 7.90
N LYS A 36 15.84 11.13 9.13
CA LYS A 36 15.28 10.48 10.32
C LYS A 36 14.03 11.24 10.74
N GLU A 37 12.89 10.58 10.70
CA GLU A 37 11.58 11.15 11.02
C GLU A 37 10.76 10.17 11.88
N ASN A 38 9.81 10.71 12.64
CA ASN A 38 8.80 9.89 13.32
C ASN A 38 7.72 9.52 12.31
N ILE A 39 7.69 8.26 11.91
CA ILE A 39 6.82 7.79 10.83
C ILE A 39 5.76 6.88 11.42
N PHE A 40 4.52 7.12 11.03
CA PHE A 40 3.38 6.32 11.44
C PHE A 40 2.60 5.84 10.22
N ILE A 41 1.85 4.76 10.40
CA ILE A 41 0.81 4.32 9.47
C ILE A 41 -0.52 4.50 10.18
N LYS A 42 -1.48 5.18 9.58
CA LYS A 42 -2.86 5.36 10.06
C LYS A 42 -3.81 5.14 8.89
N ASN A 43 -4.83 4.29 9.05
CA ASN A 43 -5.79 3.98 7.98
C ASN A 43 -5.11 3.53 6.67
N GLY A 44 -4.04 2.73 6.78
CA GLY A 44 -3.27 2.22 5.63
C GLY A 44 -2.40 3.27 4.92
N LYS A 45 -2.26 4.48 5.47
CA LYS A 45 -1.48 5.57 4.87
C LYS A 45 -0.35 6.00 5.79
N PHE A 46 0.80 6.34 5.21
CA PHE A 46 1.89 6.98 5.94
C PHE A 46 1.47 8.37 6.43
N THR A 47 1.88 8.72 7.64
CA THR A 47 1.67 10.03 8.25
C THR A 47 2.81 10.35 9.21
N PHE A 48 3.11 11.64 9.39
CA PHE A 48 4.06 12.14 10.39
C PHE A 48 3.35 12.62 11.66
N TYR A 49 2.02 12.61 11.67
CA TYR A 49 1.20 12.90 12.85
C TYR A 49 0.97 11.63 13.64
N LYS A 50 1.37 11.64 14.91
CA LYS A 50 1.18 10.51 15.81
C LYS A 50 -0.32 10.20 16.00
N PRO A 51 -0.78 8.97 15.74
CA PRO A 51 -2.14 8.54 16.06
C PRO A 51 -2.38 8.48 17.57
N ASP A 52 -3.64 8.64 18.00
CA ASP A 52 -4.03 8.58 19.42
C ASP A 52 -3.71 7.22 20.06
N THR A 53 -3.83 6.15 19.28
CA THR A 53 -3.49 4.78 19.68
C THR A 53 -2.45 4.20 18.74
N ILE A 54 -1.48 3.47 19.29
CA ILE A 54 -0.49 2.69 18.54
C ILE A 54 -0.76 1.22 18.81
N HIS A 55 -1.07 0.45 17.76
CA HIS A 55 -1.35 -0.99 17.87
C HIS A 55 -0.08 -1.82 17.69
N LYS A 56 0.92 -1.30 16.98
CA LYS A 56 2.16 -2.00 16.67
C LYS A 56 3.32 -1.04 16.54
N ILE A 57 4.49 -1.46 17.01
CA ILE A 57 5.75 -0.75 16.80
C ILE A 57 6.66 -1.62 15.93
N ILE A 58 7.25 -1.02 14.90
CA ILE A 58 8.26 -1.64 14.05
C ILE A 58 9.55 -0.85 14.21
N ASN A 59 10.61 -1.47 14.72
CA ASN A 59 11.93 -0.86 14.76
C ASN A 59 12.73 -1.29 13.52
N LEU A 60 13.20 -0.33 12.72
CA LEU A 60 13.97 -0.60 11.52
C LEU A 60 15.48 -0.68 11.75
N ASN A 61 15.97 -0.49 12.99
CA ASN A 61 17.39 -0.63 13.33
C ASN A 61 18.31 0.16 12.38
N ASP A 62 18.01 1.45 12.20
CA ASP A 62 18.70 2.40 11.32
C ASP A 62 18.66 2.05 9.82
N LYS A 63 17.77 1.15 9.40
CA LYS A 63 17.50 0.88 7.99
C LYS A 63 16.66 1.97 7.33
N PHE A 64 16.55 1.86 6.02
CA PHE A 64 15.90 2.83 5.15
C PHE A 64 14.48 2.40 4.78
N ILE A 65 13.60 3.39 4.58
CA ILE A 65 12.31 3.21 3.92
C ILE A 65 12.41 3.82 2.54
N LEU A 66 12.13 3.00 1.53
CA LEU A 66 12.07 3.39 0.14
C LEU A 66 10.61 3.37 -0.33
N PRO A 67 10.22 4.26 -1.25
CA PRO A 67 9.01 4.07 -2.03
C PRO A 67 9.07 2.70 -2.74
N PRO A 68 7.92 2.07 -2.98
CA PRO A 68 7.88 0.86 -3.80
C PRO A 68 8.47 1.13 -5.19
N TYR A 69 9.14 0.13 -5.73
CA TYR A 69 9.68 0.19 -7.08
C TYR A 69 8.59 -0.02 -8.12
N GLY A 70 8.86 0.49 -9.33
CA GLY A 70 8.06 0.24 -10.52
C GLY A 70 8.88 -0.52 -11.56
N GLU A 71 8.30 -1.58 -12.12
CA GLU A 71 8.78 -2.25 -13.33
C GLU A 71 8.06 -1.64 -14.53
N THR A 72 8.78 -0.88 -15.36
CA THR A 72 8.18 -0.12 -16.46
C THR A 72 8.11 -0.91 -17.77
N HIS A 73 8.80 -2.05 -17.85
CA HIS A 73 8.86 -2.85 -19.06
C HIS A 73 9.05 -4.33 -18.73
N THR A 74 7.97 -5.10 -18.74
CA THR A 74 8.06 -6.56 -18.62
C THR A 74 7.08 -7.30 -19.52
N HIS A 75 7.46 -8.53 -19.86
CA HIS A 75 6.58 -9.54 -20.46
C HIS A 75 6.30 -10.71 -19.50
N ASN A 76 6.85 -10.69 -18.27
CA ASN A 76 6.75 -11.82 -17.35
C ASN A 76 5.29 -12.14 -16.96
N LEU A 77 4.40 -11.15 -16.99
CA LEU A 77 2.99 -11.30 -16.62
C LEU A 77 2.06 -11.22 -17.85
N SER A 78 2.56 -11.52 -19.06
CA SER A 78 1.75 -11.46 -20.28
C SER A 78 0.75 -12.62 -20.42
N ASN A 79 0.95 -13.71 -19.68
CA ASN A 79 0.05 -14.85 -19.61
C ASN A 79 0.02 -15.44 -18.18
N ASN A 80 -0.78 -16.48 -17.97
CA ASN A 80 -1.00 -17.08 -16.65
C ASN A 80 0.11 -18.03 -16.17
N TYR A 81 1.15 -18.27 -16.99
CA TYR A 81 2.19 -19.23 -16.63
C TYR A 81 3.04 -18.70 -15.47
N GLY A 82 2.95 -19.36 -14.31
CA GLY A 82 3.76 -19.01 -13.14
C GLY A 82 3.41 -17.67 -12.50
N ILE A 83 2.21 -17.11 -12.76
CA ILE A 83 1.82 -15.78 -12.30
C ILE A 83 1.95 -15.61 -10.78
N ASP A 84 1.54 -16.60 -9.98
CA ASP A 84 1.63 -16.55 -8.52
C ASP A 84 3.09 -16.47 -8.03
N TYR A 85 3.98 -17.23 -8.67
CA TYR A 85 5.41 -17.19 -8.38
C TYR A 85 5.98 -15.82 -8.70
N LEU A 86 5.68 -15.28 -9.89
CA LEU A 86 6.17 -13.98 -10.34
C LEU A 86 5.66 -12.83 -9.45
N LEU A 87 4.37 -12.82 -9.11
CA LEU A 87 3.80 -11.82 -8.20
C LEU A 87 4.45 -11.87 -6.81
N LYS A 88 4.75 -13.07 -6.32
CA LYS A 88 5.48 -13.24 -5.06
C LYS A 88 6.89 -12.68 -5.15
N GLU A 89 7.62 -12.96 -6.23
CA GLU A 89 8.98 -12.46 -6.41
C GLU A 89 9.02 -10.93 -6.55
N TYR A 90 8.16 -10.33 -7.37
CA TYR A 90 8.05 -8.86 -7.47
C TYR A 90 7.78 -8.23 -6.09
N LYS A 91 6.83 -8.79 -5.33
CA LYS A 91 6.52 -8.31 -3.99
C LYS A 91 7.71 -8.44 -3.03
N ASN A 92 8.44 -9.56 -3.06
CA ASN A 92 9.63 -9.77 -2.23
C ASN A 92 10.76 -8.77 -2.54
N GLN A 93 10.84 -8.34 -3.80
CA GLN A 93 11.79 -7.33 -4.27
C GLN A 93 11.31 -5.89 -4.06
N GLY A 94 10.09 -5.70 -3.54
CA GLY A 94 9.51 -4.37 -3.31
C GLY A 94 8.96 -3.68 -4.55
N ILE A 95 8.74 -4.43 -5.65
CA ILE A 95 8.12 -3.94 -6.89
C ILE A 95 6.60 -4.09 -6.73
N LEU A 96 5.88 -2.96 -6.69
CA LEU A 96 4.41 -2.94 -6.53
C LEU A 96 3.67 -2.35 -7.72
N TYR A 97 4.38 -1.71 -8.64
CA TYR A 97 3.81 -1.18 -9.88
C TYR A 97 4.48 -1.87 -11.05
N ILE A 98 3.69 -2.44 -11.96
CA ILE A 98 4.22 -3.22 -13.08
C ILE A 98 3.46 -2.81 -14.33
N GLN A 99 4.21 -2.46 -15.38
CA GLN A 99 3.69 -2.23 -16.71
C GLN A 99 4.04 -3.41 -17.61
N VAL A 100 3.01 -4.20 -17.95
CA VAL A 100 3.11 -5.33 -18.88
C VAL A 100 2.90 -4.80 -20.29
N LEU A 101 3.87 -5.04 -21.18
CA LEU A 101 3.77 -4.59 -22.58
C LEU A 101 3.37 -5.77 -23.48
N GLY A 102 2.47 -5.50 -24.44
CA GLY A 102 1.98 -6.48 -25.38
C GLY A 102 0.99 -7.50 -24.82
N GLY A 103 0.63 -7.43 -23.53
CA GLY A 103 -0.43 -8.25 -22.94
C GLY A 103 -1.84 -7.69 -23.23
N SER A 104 -2.85 -8.55 -23.26
CA SER A 104 -4.24 -8.10 -23.26
C SER A 104 -4.66 -7.65 -21.85
N GLN A 105 -5.63 -6.74 -21.71
CA GLN A 105 -6.20 -6.38 -20.40
C GLN A 105 -6.74 -7.59 -19.61
N LYS A 106 -7.03 -8.70 -20.30
CA LYS A 106 -7.53 -9.94 -19.70
C LYS A 106 -6.41 -10.90 -19.27
N GLY A 107 -5.16 -10.68 -19.69
CA GLY A 107 -4.06 -11.64 -19.50
C GLY A 107 -4.22 -12.92 -20.33
N GLU A 108 -5.05 -12.86 -21.37
CA GLU A 108 -5.33 -13.95 -22.31
C GLU A 108 -4.69 -13.61 -23.67
N GLU A 109 -3.95 -14.57 -24.23
CA GLU A 109 -3.63 -14.61 -25.67
C GLU A 109 -4.86 -15.07 -26.45
#